data_AF-A0A6I9LHK1-F1
#
_entry.id   AF-A0A6I9LHK1-F1
#
_cell.length_a   1.000
_cell.length_b   1.000
_cell.length_c   1.000
_cell.angle_alpha   90.00
_cell.angle_beta   90.00
_cell.angle_gamma   90.00
#
_symmetry.space_group_name_H-M   'P 1'
#
loop_
_entity.id
_entity.type
_entity.pdbx_description
1 polymer ?
#
loop_
_entity_poly.entity_id
_entity_poly.type
_entity_poly.pdbx_seq_one_letter_code
_entity_poly.pdbx_strand_id
1 'polypeptide(L)'
;MTEVLDLHGQDSDGGSEEVVLTPAELIERLEQAWMNEKFAPELLESKSEIVECVMEQLEHMEENLRRAKRGDLKVSIHRMEMERIRYVLSSYLRCRLMKIEKFFPHILEKEKARPSEEPSILSPEEFVFVKEYMDHTETHLKNVALKHMPPNLQKVDLLRAVPKPDLDSYVFLRVKERQENILVEPEADEQRDYVIDLEEGSQHLIRYKTIAPLVASGAVQLI
;
A
#
# COMPACT_ATOMS: atom_id res chain seq x y z
N MET A 1 -45.32 10.89 42.99
CA MET A 1 -45.58 11.14 41.55
C MET A 1 -44.57 12.17 41.14
N THR A 2 -43.46 11.68 40.61
CA THR A 2 -42.19 12.39 40.52
C THR A 2 -42.07 13.00 39.13
N GLU A 3 -41.61 14.25 39.09
CA GLU A 3 -41.41 15.10 37.94
C GLU A 3 -40.46 14.48 36.92
N VAL A 4 -40.80 14.64 35.63
CA VAL A 4 -39.96 14.28 34.50
C VAL A 4 -39.00 15.44 34.27
N LEU A 5 -37.72 15.23 34.59
CA LEU A 5 -36.64 16.13 34.21
C LEU A 5 -35.92 15.58 32.99
N ASP A 6 -36.06 16.33 31.91
CA ASP A 6 -35.30 16.24 30.67
C ASP A 6 -33.86 16.71 30.92
N LEU A 7 -32.87 15.87 30.62
CA LEU A 7 -31.46 16.26 30.60
C LEU A 7 -30.81 15.65 29.37
N HIS A 8 -30.84 16.44 28.29
CA HIS A 8 -29.95 16.34 27.17
C HIS A 8 -28.55 16.78 27.62
N GLY A 9 -27.64 15.82 27.77
CA GLY A 9 -26.21 16.04 27.96
C GLY A 9 -25.47 15.23 26.90
N GLN A 10 -25.13 15.89 25.80
CA GLN A 10 -24.26 15.36 24.75
C GLN A 10 -22.85 15.20 25.30
N ASP A 11 -22.42 13.96 25.54
CA ASP A 11 -21.01 13.62 25.51
C ASP A 11 -20.69 13.06 24.12
N SER A 12 -20.32 13.98 23.24
CA SER A 12 -19.61 13.70 21.99
C SER A 12 -18.20 13.25 22.34
N ASP A 13 -18.04 11.99 22.75
CA ASP A 13 -16.73 11.35 22.76
C ASP A 13 -16.47 10.83 21.35
N GLY A 14 -15.73 11.62 20.57
CA GLY A 14 -15.12 11.21 19.31
C GLY A 14 -14.01 10.21 19.60
N GLY A 15 -14.38 9.04 20.12
CA GLY A 15 -13.50 7.90 20.18
C GLY A 15 -13.26 7.43 18.77
N SER A 16 -12.02 7.57 18.28
CA SER A 16 -11.50 6.65 17.29
C SER A 16 -11.82 5.25 17.79
N GLU A 17 -12.80 4.58 17.20
CA GLU A 17 -13.08 3.19 17.51
C GLU A 17 -11.75 2.44 17.32
N GLU A 18 -11.10 2.07 18.42
CA GLU A 18 -10.01 1.10 18.37
C GLU A 18 -10.64 -0.16 17.79
N VAL A 19 -10.51 -0.34 16.48
CA VAL A 19 -11.00 -1.53 15.79
C VAL A 19 -10.14 -2.66 16.31
N VAL A 20 -10.67 -3.38 17.31
CA VAL A 20 -10.03 -4.57 17.87
C VAL A 20 -9.97 -5.62 16.77
N LEU A 21 -8.84 -5.65 16.07
CA LEU A 21 -8.55 -6.61 15.01
C LEU A 21 -8.10 -7.92 15.61
N THR A 22 -8.74 -9.00 15.20
CA THR A 22 -8.24 -10.34 15.55
C THR A 22 -6.93 -10.61 14.80
N PRO A 23 -6.03 -11.46 15.34
CA PRO A 23 -4.81 -11.83 14.62
C PRO A 23 -5.07 -12.45 13.25
N ALA A 24 -6.20 -13.16 13.07
CA ALA A 24 -6.57 -13.75 11.78
C ALA A 24 -6.92 -12.67 10.74
N GLU A 25 -7.74 -11.69 11.12
CA GLU A 25 -8.08 -10.56 10.25
C GLU A 25 -6.86 -9.70 9.92
N LEU A 26 -5.91 -9.56 10.86
CA LEU A 26 -4.65 -8.87 10.63
C LEU A 26 -3.84 -9.53 9.50
N ILE A 27 -3.70 -10.87 9.54
CA ILE A 27 -3.02 -11.62 8.49
C ILE A 27 -3.77 -11.52 7.16
N GLU A 28 -5.10 -11.57 7.18
CA GLU A 28 -5.89 -11.39 5.96
C GLU A 28 -5.65 -10.02 5.33
N ARG A 29 -5.68 -8.93 6.12
CA ARG A 29 -5.39 -7.58 5.60
C ARG A 29 -3.95 -7.45 5.08
N LEU A 30 -2.98 -8.10 5.72
CA LEU A 30 -1.60 -8.16 5.22
C LEU A 30 -1.53 -8.85 3.86
N GLU A 31 -2.18 -10.01 3.70
CA GLU A 31 -2.21 -10.75 2.43
C GLU A 31 -2.90 -9.94 1.32
N GLN A 32 -3.98 -9.23 1.66
CA GLN A 32 -4.69 -8.34 0.73
C GLN A 32 -3.81 -7.17 0.28
N ALA A 33 -3.15 -6.48 1.21
CA ALA A 33 -2.21 -5.41 0.93
C ALA A 33 -1.03 -5.91 0.10
N TRP A 34 -0.49 -7.09 0.43
CA TRP A 34 0.58 -7.74 -0.32
C TRP A 34 0.20 -8.02 -1.78
N MET A 35 -0.96 -8.60 -2.00
CA MET A 35 -1.45 -8.92 -3.34
C MET A 35 -1.75 -7.65 -4.15
N ASN A 36 -2.42 -6.66 -3.54
CA ASN A 36 -2.68 -5.37 -4.20
C ASN A 36 -1.37 -4.67 -4.57
N GLU A 37 -0.40 -4.61 -3.66
CA GLU A 37 0.90 -4.00 -3.93
C GLU A 37 1.65 -4.75 -5.04
N LYS A 38 1.56 -6.07 -5.10
CA LYS A 38 2.25 -6.88 -6.12
C LYS A 38 1.78 -6.57 -7.55
N PHE A 39 0.47 -6.31 -7.74
CA PHE A 39 -0.14 -6.16 -9.07
C PHE A 39 -0.46 -4.72 -9.45
N ALA A 40 -0.49 -3.79 -8.50
CA ALA A 40 -0.66 -2.38 -8.82
C ALA A 40 0.56 -1.81 -9.56
N PRO A 41 0.38 -1.00 -10.62
CA PRO A 41 1.48 -0.40 -11.37
C PRO A 41 2.14 0.78 -10.62
N GLU A 42 1.44 1.39 -9.67
CA GLU A 42 1.94 2.46 -8.79
C GLU A 42 2.12 1.98 -7.34
N LEU A 43 2.83 2.78 -6.53
CA LEU A 43 2.95 2.53 -5.09
C LEU A 43 1.62 2.85 -4.40
N LEU A 44 1.12 1.91 -3.60
CA LEU A 44 -0.13 2.09 -2.86
C LEU A 44 0.11 2.78 -1.50
N GLU A 45 -0.99 3.15 -0.84
CA GLU A 45 -0.98 3.72 0.50
C GLU A 45 -0.22 2.83 1.50
N SER A 46 0.57 3.45 2.38
CA SER A 46 1.28 2.70 3.41
C SER A 46 0.29 2.11 4.42
N LYS A 47 0.47 0.84 4.76
CA LYS A 47 -0.28 0.16 5.82
C LYS A 47 0.61 -0.06 7.04
N SER A 48 1.16 1.03 7.57
CA SER A 48 2.12 1.01 8.69
C SER A 48 1.56 0.31 9.92
N GLU A 49 0.30 0.57 10.28
CA GLU A 49 -0.36 -0.09 11.42
C GLU A 49 -0.38 -1.62 11.28
N ILE A 50 -0.69 -2.13 10.08
CA ILE A 50 -0.69 -3.57 9.81
C ILE A 50 0.73 -4.13 9.95
N VAL A 51 1.73 -3.43 9.40
CA VAL A 51 3.14 -3.85 9.47
C VAL A 51 3.61 -3.91 10.92
N GLU A 52 3.35 -2.86 11.70
CA GLU A 52 3.71 -2.76 13.11
C GLU A 52 3.07 -3.87 13.94
N CYS A 53 1.75 -4.05 13.83
CA CYS A 53 1.05 -5.12 14.54
C CYS A 53 1.58 -6.51 14.16
N VAL A 54 1.85 -6.79 12.88
CA VAL A 54 2.38 -8.09 12.45
C VAL A 54 3.79 -8.32 12.99
N MET A 55 4.65 -7.29 12.97
CA MET A 55 6.00 -7.39 13.56
C MET A 55 5.91 -7.70 15.06
N GLU A 56 5.06 -7.00 15.79
CA GLU A 56 4.86 -7.23 17.23
C GLU A 56 4.38 -8.66 17.51
N GLN A 57 3.37 -9.14 16.76
CA GLN A 57 2.87 -10.52 16.91
C GLN A 57 3.94 -11.58 16.60
N LEU A 58 4.81 -11.33 15.61
CA LEU A 58 5.94 -12.21 15.32
C LEU A 58 6.97 -12.22 16.46
N GLU A 59 7.29 -11.06 17.04
CA GLU A 59 8.21 -10.95 18.17
C GLU A 59 7.68 -11.66 19.42
N HIS A 60 6.41 -11.42 19.78
CA HIS A 60 5.74 -12.11 20.90
C HIS A 60 5.74 -13.62 20.73
N MET A 61 5.42 -14.12 19.52
CA MET A 61 5.44 -15.56 19.25
C MET A 61 6.86 -16.11 19.32
N GLU A 62 7.88 -15.37 18.87
CA GLU A 62 9.27 -15.80 18.97
C GLU A 62 9.71 -15.97 20.43
N GLU A 63 9.34 -15.04 21.31
CA GLU A 63 9.63 -15.15 22.75
C GLU A 63 8.92 -16.37 23.38
N ASN A 64 7.66 -16.60 23.02
CA ASN A 64 6.90 -17.74 23.51
C ASN A 64 7.53 -19.07 23.09
N LEU A 65 7.99 -19.18 21.84
CA LEU A 65 8.68 -20.37 21.34
C LEU A 65 10.04 -20.58 22.00
N ARG A 66 10.77 -19.51 22.37
CA ARG A 66 12.03 -19.63 23.14
C ARG A 66 11.82 -20.23 24.52
N ARG A 67 10.65 -19.96 25.15
CA ARG A 67 10.28 -20.48 26.48
C ARG A 67 9.64 -21.89 26.42
N ALA A 68 9.25 -22.36 25.23
CA ALA A 68 8.56 -23.63 25.05
C ALA A 68 9.47 -24.86 25.24
N LYS A 69 8.88 -25.99 25.63
CA LYS A 69 9.61 -27.26 25.79
C LYS A 69 10.11 -27.78 24.44
N ARG A 70 11.39 -28.15 24.37
CA ARG A 70 12.00 -28.73 23.17
C ARG A 70 11.36 -30.08 22.84
N GLY A 71 11.05 -30.30 21.56
CA GLY A 71 10.50 -31.57 21.05
C GLY A 71 8.97 -31.65 20.96
N ASP A 72 8.25 -30.59 21.33
CA ASP A 72 6.79 -30.52 21.12
C ASP A 72 6.47 -30.18 19.65
N LEU A 73 5.59 -30.95 19.03
CA LEU A 73 5.09 -30.72 17.67
C LEU A 73 4.46 -29.32 17.51
N LYS A 74 3.84 -28.79 18.57
CA LYS A 74 3.25 -27.45 18.56
C LYS A 74 4.29 -26.36 18.24
N VAL A 75 5.50 -26.50 18.76
CA VAL A 75 6.60 -25.56 18.50
C VAL A 75 6.96 -25.56 17.02
N SER A 76 7.02 -26.73 16.39
CA SER A 76 7.27 -26.85 14.96
C SER A 76 6.16 -26.22 14.12
N ILE A 77 4.89 -26.43 14.49
CA ILE A 77 3.74 -25.85 13.78
C ILE A 77 3.76 -24.33 13.85
N HIS A 78 3.92 -23.75 15.05
CA HIS A 78 3.99 -22.30 15.21
C HIS A 78 5.18 -21.70 14.47
N ARG A 79 6.34 -22.36 14.50
CA ARG A 79 7.51 -21.90 13.73
C ARG A 79 7.24 -21.89 12.22
N MET A 80 6.60 -22.94 11.68
CA MET A 80 6.24 -22.97 10.25
C MET A 80 5.32 -21.80 9.87
N GLU A 81 4.34 -21.48 10.71
CA GLU A 81 3.42 -20.37 10.44
C GLU A 81 4.10 -19.01 10.54
N MET A 82 4.98 -18.81 11.52
CA MET A 82 5.80 -17.60 11.61
C MET A 82 6.65 -17.38 10.36
N GLU A 83 7.25 -18.43 9.79
CA GLU A 83 8.02 -18.29 8.55
C GLU A 83 7.12 -17.89 7.36
N ARG A 84 5.88 -18.41 7.30
CA ARG A 84 4.93 -18.03 6.24
C ARG A 84 4.54 -16.56 6.36
N ILE A 85 4.20 -16.09 7.56
CA ILE A 85 3.85 -14.68 7.81
C ILE A 85 5.05 -13.77 7.53
N ARG A 86 6.26 -14.14 8.00
CA ARG A 86 7.49 -13.39 7.73
C ARG A 86 7.78 -13.29 6.24
N TYR A 87 7.53 -14.36 5.48
CA TYR A 87 7.67 -14.34 4.03
C TYR A 87 6.74 -13.32 3.38
N VAL A 88 5.44 -13.35 3.73
CA VAL A 88 4.44 -12.41 3.18
C VAL A 88 4.82 -10.97 3.51
N LEU A 89 5.10 -10.67 4.79
CA LEU A 89 5.52 -9.34 5.23
C LEU A 89 6.78 -8.86 4.48
N SER A 90 7.81 -9.71 4.42
CA SER A 90 9.05 -9.37 3.72
C SER A 90 8.82 -9.17 2.23
N SER A 91 7.94 -9.96 1.60
CA SER A 91 7.62 -9.81 0.19
C SER A 91 6.86 -8.52 -0.10
N TYR A 92 5.94 -8.13 0.78
CA TYR A 92 5.22 -6.85 0.70
C TYR A 92 6.19 -5.68 0.79
N LEU A 93 7.03 -5.63 1.82
CA LEU A 93 8.02 -4.56 2.00
C LEU A 93 9.02 -4.48 0.84
N ARG A 94 9.52 -5.63 0.34
CA ARG A 94 10.39 -5.65 -0.85
C ARG A 94 9.70 -5.13 -2.10
N CYS A 95 8.40 -5.44 -2.29
CA CYS A 95 7.64 -4.95 -3.44
C CYS A 95 7.52 -3.42 -3.40
N ARG A 96 7.23 -2.87 -2.22
CA ARG A 96 7.17 -1.42 -2.00
C ARG A 96 8.52 -0.75 -2.28
N LEU A 97 9.60 -1.25 -1.68
CA LEU A 97 10.96 -0.73 -1.93
C LEU A 97 11.32 -0.74 -3.41
N MET A 98 11.01 -1.83 -4.13
CA MET A 98 11.25 -1.92 -5.58
C MET A 98 10.50 -0.81 -6.35
N LYS A 99 9.25 -0.52 -5.99
CA LYS A 99 8.49 0.57 -6.62
C LYS A 99 9.02 1.95 -6.24
N ILE A 100 9.43 2.13 -4.99
CA ILE A 100 10.07 3.36 -4.51
C ILE A 100 11.33 3.64 -5.31
N GLU A 101 12.24 2.66 -5.43
CA GLU A 101 13.47 2.80 -6.21
C GLU A 101 13.21 3.04 -7.71
N LYS A 102 12.12 2.49 -8.25
CA LYS A 102 11.76 2.65 -9.66
C LYS A 102 11.17 4.03 -9.97
N PHE A 103 10.40 4.60 -9.04
CA PHE A 103 9.58 5.80 -9.28
C PHE A 103 9.88 6.97 -8.32
N PHE A 104 11.04 6.95 -7.65
CA PHE A 104 11.41 7.86 -6.57
C PHE A 104 11.14 9.36 -6.82
N PRO A 105 11.41 9.98 -8.00
CA PRO A 105 11.15 11.40 -8.19
C PRO A 105 9.66 11.69 -8.18
N HIS A 106 8.86 10.83 -8.82
CA HIS A 106 7.41 11.00 -8.94
C HIS A 106 6.72 10.80 -7.60
N ILE A 107 7.20 9.85 -6.80
CA ILE A 107 6.70 9.60 -5.45
C ILE A 107 6.96 10.81 -4.55
N LEU A 108 8.18 11.36 -4.57
CA LEU A 108 8.52 12.56 -3.80
C LEU A 108 7.70 13.78 -4.22
N GLU A 109 7.45 13.95 -5.51
CA GLU A 109 6.62 15.05 -6.01
C GLU A 109 5.15 14.89 -5.60
N LYS A 110 4.61 13.66 -5.68
CA LYS A 110 3.24 13.34 -5.21
C LYS A 110 3.10 13.61 -3.71
N GLU A 111 4.08 13.20 -2.90
CA GLU A 111 4.05 13.43 -1.45
C GLU A 111 4.18 14.93 -1.08
N LYS A 112 4.93 15.72 -1.84
CA LYS A 112 5.02 17.18 -1.64
C LYS A 112 3.72 17.91 -2.02
N ALA A 113 3.04 17.45 -3.05
CA ALA A 113 1.78 18.03 -3.54
C ALA A 113 0.57 17.57 -2.72
N ARG A 114 0.74 16.60 -1.81
CA ARG A 114 -0.32 16.01 -1.00
C ARG A 114 -0.97 17.06 -0.07
N PRO A 115 -2.31 17.16 -0.04
CA PRO A 115 -3.03 17.90 0.99
C PRO A 115 -2.81 17.29 2.38
N SER A 116 -2.72 18.10 3.43
CA SER A 116 -2.48 17.59 4.79
C SER A 116 -3.53 16.61 5.31
N GLU A 117 -4.74 16.61 4.73
CA GLU A 117 -5.88 15.76 5.09
C GLU A 117 -5.84 14.36 4.46
N GLU A 118 -5.05 14.14 3.40
CA GLU A 118 -4.97 12.84 2.72
C GLU A 118 -3.93 11.93 3.41
N PRO A 119 -4.15 10.61 3.47
CA PRO A 119 -3.16 9.68 4.04
C PRO A 119 -1.87 9.68 3.21
N SER A 120 -0.73 9.54 3.90
CA SER A 120 0.56 9.45 3.21
C SER A 120 0.71 8.10 2.52
N ILE A 121 1.30 8.10 1.31
CA ILE A 121 1.59 6.87 0.58
C ILE A 121 2.85 6.16 1.09
N LEU A 122 3.66 6.84 1.91
CA LEU A 122 4.93 6.34 2.44
C LEU A 122 4.86 6.20 3.96
N SER A 123 5.53 5.17 4.49
CA SER A 123 5.89 5.16 5.90
C SER A 123 6.95 6.24 6.20
N PRO A 124 7.12 6.67 7.47
CA PRO A 124 8.19 7.59 7.85
C PRO A 124 9.58 7.11 7.43
N GLU A 125 9.85 5.81 7.56
CA GLU A 125 11.12 5.18 7.19
C GLU A 125 11.31 5.16 5.67
N GLU A 126 10.25 4.84 4.91
CA GLU A 126 10.26 4.89 3.45
C GLU A 126 10.49 6.31 2.93
N PHE A 127 9.94 7.31 3.61
CA PHE A 127 10.14 8.72 3.27
C PHE A 127 11.59 9.18 3.49
N VAL A 128 12.23 8.72 4.57
CA VAL A 128 13.67 8.94 4.78
C VAL A 128 14.48 8.24 3.68
N PHE A 129 14.18 6.97 3.42
CA PHE A 129 14.86 6.17 2.40
C PHE A 129 14.80 6.81 1.01
N VAL A 130 13.62 7.23 0.55
CA VAL A 130 13.46 7.81 -0.81
C VAL A 130 14.18 9.15 -0.95
N LYS A 131 14.25 9.95 0.12
CA LYS A 131 15.04 11.19 0.13
C LYS A 131 16.53 10.91 0.02
N GLU A 132 17.04 10.00 0.85
CA GLU A 132 18.45 9.58 0.78
C GLU A 132 18.78 8.99 -0.60
N TYR A 133 17.89 8.18 -1.15
CA TYR A 133 18.05 7.58 -2.48
C TYR A 133 18.15 8.65 -3.58
N MET A 134 17.28 9.68 -3.54
CA MET A 134 17.34 10.83 -4.45
C MET A 134 18.69 11.55 -4.33
N ASP A 135 19.07 11.96 -3.12
CA ASP A 135 20.30 12.72 -2.86
C ASP A 135 21.56 11.94 -3.29
N HIS A 136 21.59 10.63 -3.00
CA HIS A 136 22.68 9.74 -3.41
C HIS A 136 22.75 9.59 -4.93
N THR A 137 21.62 9.45 -5.61
CA THR A 137 21.55 9.33 -7.07
C THR A 137 22.04 10.61 -7.75
N GLU A 138 21.56 11.77 -7.30
CA GLU A 138 22.02 13.07 -7.82
C GLU A 138 23.52 13.27 -7.60
N THR A 139 24.00 12.98 -6.39
CA THR A 139 25.41 13.10 -6.03
C THR A 139 26.28 12.18 -6.88
N HIS A 140 25.85 10.93 -7.08
CA HIS A 140 26.56 9.96 -7.90
C HIS A 140 26.66 10.42 -9.35
N LEU A 141 25.54 10.77 -9.98
CA LEU A 141 25.51 11.24 -11.38
C LEU A 141 26.37 12.50 -11.56
N LYS A 142 26.29 13.44 -10.62
CA LYS A 142 27.10 14.65 -10.62
C LYS A 142 28.59 14.33 -10.55
N ASN A 143 28.99 13.42 -9.68
CA ASN A 143 30.39 13.08 -9.44
C ASN A 143 31.02 12.27 -10.56
N VAL A 144 30.26 11.35 -11.17
CA VAL A 144 30.75 10.47 -12.22
C VAL A 144 30.80 11.18 -13.58
N ALA A 145 29.77 11.94 -13.93
CA ALA A 145 29.62 12.47 -15.29
C ALA A 145 29.24 13.95 -15.36
N LEU A 146 28.20 14.40 -14.65
CA LEU A 146 27.58 15.70 -14.98
C LEU A 146 28.51 16.88 -14.74
N LYS A 147 29.37 16.85 -13.72
CA LYS A 147 30.36 17.93 -13.47
C LYS A 147 31.41 18.07 -14.59
N HIS A 148 31.59 17.04 -15.41
CA HIS A 148 32.54 17.01 -16.52
C HIS A 148 31.89 17.37 -17.87
N MET A 149 30.58 17.55 -17.91
CA MET A 149 29.87 17.98 -19.12
C MET A 149 29.98 19.49 -19.36
N PRO A 150 29.73 19.97 -20.59
CA PRO A 150 29.61 21.40 -20.87
C PRO A 150 28.63 22.10 -19.91
N PRO A 151 28.83 23.39 -19.58
CA PRO A 151 28.06 24.09 -18.53
C PRO A 151 26.54 24.02 -18.67
N ASN A 152 26.04 23.93 -19.91
CA ASN A 152 24.62 23.84 -20.24
C ASN A 152 24.02 22.43 -20.09
N LEU A 153 24.83 21.40 -19.83
CA LEU A 153 24.42 19.99 -19.74
C LEU A 153 24.72 19.34 -18.38
N GLN A 154 25.14 20.12 -17.38
CA GLN A 154 25.51 19.59 -16.06
C GLN A 154 24.32 19.30 -15.14
N LYS A 155 23.09 19.61 -15.58
CA LYS A 155 21.86 19.38 -14.80
C LYS A 155 20.99 18.37 -15.54
N VAL A 156 20.48 17.38 -14.82
CA VAL A 156 19.51 16.39 -15.31
C VAL A 156 18.25 16.53 -14.49
N ASP A 157 17.12 16.64 -15.17
CA ASP A 157 15.81 16.61 -14.56
C ASP A 157 15.37 15.16 -14.37
N LEU A 158 15.47 14.66 -13.14
CA LEU A 158 15.14 13.26 -12.81
C LEU A 158 13.64 12.97 -12.94
N LEU A 159 12.75 13.97 -12.80
CA LEU A 159 11.32 13.79 -13.06
C LEU A 159 11.04 13.48 -14.53
N ARG A 160 11.88 13.96 -15.45
CA ARG A 160 11.76 13.64 -16.88
C ARG A 160 12.53 12.39 -17.28
N ALA A 161 13.65 12.13 -16.62
CA ALA A 161 14.52 10.99 -16.94
C ALA A 161 13.97 9.66 -16.42
N VAL A 162 13.31 9.66 -15.25
CA VAL A 162 12.74 8.46 -14.64
C VAL A 162 11.32 8.22 -15.17
N PRO A 163 10.97 6.99 -15.62
CA PRO A 163 9.62 6.67 -16.06
C PRO A 163 8.57 6.89 -14.97
N LYS A 164 7.34 7.25 -15.36
CA LYS A 164 6.19 7.31 -14.45
C LYS A 164 5.54 5.93 -14.30
N PRO A 165 4.83 5.67 -13.19
CA PRO A 165 3.89 4.54 -13.12
C PRO A 165 2.88 4.60 -14.27
N ASP A 166 2.67 3.46 -14.94
CA ASP A 166 1.72 3.35 -16.04
C ASP A 166 0.36 2.91 -15.52
N LEU A 167 -0.54 3.87 -15.30
CA LEU A 167 -1.87 3.62 -14.76
C LEU A 167 -2.81 2.93 -15.77
N ASP A 168 -2.49 2.97 -17.06
CA ASP A 168 -3.26 2.29 -18.10
C ASP A 168 -2.93 0.78 -18.20
N SER A 169 -1.98 0.30 -17.39
CA SER A 169 -1.67 -1.13 -17.26
C SER A 169 -2.92 -1.94 -16.90
N TYR A 170 -3.11 -3.07 -17.59
CA TYR A 170 -4.18 -4.02 -17.31
C TYR A 170 -3.86 -4.87 -16.07
N VAL A 171 -4.87 -5.05 -15.22
CA VAL A 171 -4.79 -5.88 -14.01
C VAL A 171 -5.98 -6.82 -13.91
N PHE A 172 -5.76 -8.00 -13.34
CA PHE A 172 -6.85 -8.88 -12.92
C PHE A 172 -7.31 -8.48 -11.53
N LEU A 173 -8.62 -8.47 -11.33
CA LEU A 173 -9.22 -8.18 -10.04
C LEU A 173 -10.35 -9.16 -9.71
N ARG A 174 -10.60 -9.31 -8.42
CA ARG A 174 -11.78 -9.94 -7.84
C ARG A 174 -12.54 -8.92 -7.03
N VAL A 175 -13.85 -8.85 -7.27
CA VAL A 175 -14.75 -7.91 -6.58
C VAL A 175 -15.09 -8.47 -5.20
N LYS A 176 -14.92 -7.65 -4.15
CA LYS A 176 -15.33 -7.99 -2.78
C LYS A 176 -16.64 -7.32 -2.39
N GLU A 177 -16.91 -6.15 -2.95
CA GLU A 177 -18.13 -5.39 -2.70
C GLU A 177 -18.71 -4.97 -4.05
N ARG A 178 -20.03 -5.10 -4.22
CA ARG A 178 -20.72 -4.68 -5.45
C ARG A 178 -20.43 -3.20 -5.74
N GLN A 179 -19.99 -2.89 -6.96
CA GLN A 179 -19.77 -1.52 -7.44
C GLN A 179 -20.50 -1.33 -8.77
N GLU A 180 -21.19 -0.21 -8.92
CA GLU A 180 -22.02 0.07 -10.11
C GLU A 180 -21.41 1.21 -10.93
N ASN A 181 -21.73 1.24 -12.22
CA ASN A 181 -21.39 2.34 -13.13
C ASN A 181 -19.87 2.59 -13.29
N ILE A 182 -19.07 1.52 -13.37
CA ILE A 182 -17.63 1.63 -13.58
C ILE A 182 -17.35 1.95 -15.05
N LEU A 183 -16.69 3.08 -15.31
CA LEU A 183 -16.40 3.59 -16.66
C LEU A 183 -15.22 2.85 -17.31
N VAL A 184 -15.46 2.18 -18.44
CA VAL A 184 -14.43 1.50 -19.21
C VAL A 184 -14.14 2.30 -20.48
N GLU A 185 -12.91 2.84 -20.56
CA GLU A 185 -12.39 3.56 -21.72
C GLU A 185 -11.61 2.57 -22.63
N PRO A 186 -12.11 2.20 -23.82
CA PRO A 186 -11.39 1.32 -24.76
C PRO A 186 -10.17 2.03 -25.39
N GLU A 187 -9.13 1.28 -25.79
CA GLU A 187 -7.88 1.86 -26.33
C GLU A 187 -8.04 2.47 -27.73
N ALA A 188 -8.94 1.92 -28.54
CA ALA A 188 -8.97 2.16 -29.98
C ALA A 188 -10.05 3.14 -30.45
N ASP A 189 -11.04 3.47 -29.61
CA ASP A 189 -12.24 4.19 -30.04
C ASP A 189 -12.86 4.98 -28.87
N GLU A 190 -12.41 6.23 -28.66
CA GLU A 190 -12.87 7.15 -27.60
C GLU A 190 -14.40 7.43 -27.63
N GLN A 191 -15.10 6.96 -28.67
CA GLN A 191 -16.55 7.10 -28.82
C GLN A 191 -17.34 5.93 -28.23
N ARG A 192 -16.68 4.94 -27.62
CA ARG A 192 -17.31 3.75 -27.04
C ARG A 192 -17.00 3.58 -25.57
N ASP A 193 -16.99 4.66 -24.81
CA ASP A 193 -17.04 4.55 -23.37
C ASP A 193 -18.32 3.80 -22.97
N TYR A 194 -18.16 2.73 -22.19
CA TYR A 194 -19.27 1.97 -21.66
C TYR A 194 -19.09 1.77 -20.18
N VAL A 195 -20.22 1.63 -19.47
CA VAL A 195 -20.22 1.34 -18.04
C VAL A 195 -20.45 -0.14 -17.81
N ILE A 196 -19.78 -0.68 -16.80
CA ILE A 196 -19.99 -2.03 -16.31
C ILE A 196 -20.34 -2.01 -14.83
N ASP A 197 -21.16 -2.97 -14.41
CA ASP A 197 -21.40 -3.24 -12.99
C ASP A 197 -20.51 -4.41 -12.56
N LEU A 198 -19.84 -4.23 -11.43
CA LEU A 198 -18.96 -5.19 -10.81
C LEU A 198 -19.72 -5.93 -9.72
N GLU A 199 -20.13 -7.17 -10.01
CA GLU A 199 -20.81 -8.04 -9.06
C GLU A 199 -19.86 -8.64 -8.02
N GLU A 200 -20.30 -8.78 -6.78
CA GLU A 200 -19.52 -9.41 -5.72
C GLU A 200 -19.07 -10.84 -6.12
N GLY A 201 -17.79 -11.15 -5.92
CA GLY A 201 -17.18 -12.43 -6.28
C GLY A 201 -16.81 -12.59 -7.75
N SER A 202 -17.24 -11.68 -8.64
CA SER A 202 -16.85 -11.71 -10.05
C SER A 202 -15.39 -11.31 -10.26
N GLN A 203 -14.80 -11.76 -11.39
CA GLN A 203 -13.43 -11.45 -11.78
C GLN A 203 -13.40 -10.73 -13.12
N HIS A 204 -12.53 -9.73 -13.23
CA HIS A 204 -12.44 -8.86 -14.40
C HIS A 204 -10.99 -8.56 -14.77
N LEU A 205 -10.77 -8.26 -16.05
CA LEU A 205 -9.52 -7.73 -16.60
C LEU A 205 -9.80 -6.32 -17.13
N ILE A 206 -9.25 -5.31 -16.47
CA ILE A 206 -9.49 -3.89 -16.79
C ILE A 206 -8.22 -3.08 -16.56
N ARG A 207 -8.15 -1.87 -17.13
CA ARG A 207 -7.08 -0.91 -16.83
C ARG A 207 -7.14 -0.47 -15.38
N TYR A 208 -5.97 -0.41 -14.74
CA TYR A 208 -5.84 -0.05 -13.33
C TYR A 208 -6.40 1.34 -13.02
N LYS A 209 -6.17 2.33 -13.90
CA LYS A 209 -6.61 3.73 -13.72
C LYS A 209 -8.07 3.87 -13.31
N THR A 210 -8.97 3.12 -13.95
CA THR A 210 -10.41 3.15 -13.65
C THR A 210 -10.73 2.65 -12.24
N ILE A 211 -10.01 1.63 -11.77
CA ILE A 211 -10.32 0.90 -10.55
C ILE A 211 -9.40 1.26 -9.37
N ALA A 212 -8.43 2.16 -9.56
CA ALA A 212 -7.48 2.55 -8.52
C ALA A 212 -8.16 3.03 -7.21
N PRO A 213 -9.24 3.84 -7.26
CA PRO A 213 -9.97 4.22 -6.04
C PRO A 213 -10.64 3.02 -5.35
N LEU A 214 -11.11 2.03 -6.11
CA LEU A 214 -11.75 0.82 -5.59
C LEU A 214 -10.73 -0.12 -4.92
N VAL A 215 -9.49 -0.12 -5.40
CA VAL A 215 -8.38 -0.83 -4.76
C VAL A 215 -8.03 -0.16 -3.43
N ALA A 216 -8.02 1.18 -3.39
CA ALA A 216 -7.75 1.95 -2.19
C ALA A 216 -8.84 1.77 -1.11
N SER A 217 -10.11 1.71 -1.50
CA SER A 217 -11.22 1.47 -0.56
C SER A 217 -11.32 0.00 -0.09
N GLY A 218 -10.70 -0.94 -0.81
CA GLY A 218 -10.80 -2.37 -0.53
C GLY A 218 -12.00 -3.06 -1.19
N ALA A 219 -12.82 -2.33 -1.95
CA ALA A 219 -13.97 -2.88 -2.68
C ALA A 219 -13.58 -3.93 -3.73
N VAL A 220 -12.34 -3.84 -4.27
CA VAL A 220 -11.76 -4.84 -5.17
C VAL A 220 -10.37 -5.28 -4.68
N GLN A 221 -10.00 -6.51 -5.06
CA GLN A 221 -8.72 -7.12 -4.75
C GLN A 221 -8.01 -7.51 -6.05
N LEU A 222 -6.78 -7.06 -6.25
CA LEU A 222 -5.96 -7.50 -7.37
C LEU A 222 -5.46 -8.93 -7.16
N ILE A 223 -5.39 -9.72 -8.23
CA ILE A 223 -5.05 -11.16 -8.22
C ILE A 223 -4.07 -11.57 -9.32
#